data_AF-A0AAE6X0K5-F1
#
_entry.id   AF-A0AAE6X0K5-F1
#
_cell.length_a   1.000
_cell.length_b   1.000
_cell.length_c   1.000
_cell.angle_alpha   90.00
_cell.angle_beta   90.00
_cell.angle_gamma   90.00
#
_symmetry.space_group_name_H-M   'P 1'
#
loop_
_entity.id
_entity.type
_entity.pdbx_description
1 polymer ?
#
loop_
_entity_poly.entity_id
_entity_poly.type
_entity_poly.pdbx_seq_one_letter_code
_entity_poly.pdbx_strand_id
1 'polypeptide(L)'
;MGIINSTFRKVESYLQEDIFYIPEYQRGYSWEESQLDDLWEDLIQIYNDDDIESHFLGQIVIHKNSKEDKKKYIIDGQQRTSTIIILLDAFRSAFKTFETQDAQYVVDDITSKFIGRFSSTINELRLHLGKSDHDLFRDFIQSSEKMTINNKKLTKSEIRIIEAHKFFTNEIHNFIDEQPKDKKFINLKSLYESLIREMVVMYVETDDINEAFIIFETLNARGKELETSDLLKNHVFRIGGPKINEIQKQWNTMIDNIGKDEPTKFITERRQTLKSF
;
A
#
# COMPACT_ATOMS: atom_id res chain seq x y z
N MET A 1 -9.64 -17.67 -18.68
CA MET A 1 -8.53 -17.47 -17.74
C MET A 1 -9.14 -16.71 -16.58
N GLY A 2 -9.04 -17.27 -15.38
CA GLY A 2 -9.88 -16.91 -14.23
C GLY A 2 -9.02 -16.78 -12.99
N ILE A 3 -9.63 -16.83 -11.80
CA ILE A 3 -8.90 -16.81 -10.53
C ILE A 3 -7.84 -17.92 -10.52
N ILE A 4 -6.56 -17.52 -10.44
CA ILE A 4 -5.38 -18.38 -10.41
C ILE A 4 -5.09 -18.82 -8.97
N ASN A 5 -5.26 -17.91 -8.01
CA ASN A 5 -5.00 -18.17 -6.60
C ASN A 5 -5.97 -17.38 -5.73
N SER A 6 -6.47 -18.00 -4.67
CA SER A 6 -7.39 -17.40 -3.72
C SER A 6 -7.12 -18.05 -2.36
N THR A 7 -6.35 -17.37 -1.50
CA THR A 7 -5.95 -17.92 -0.21
C THR A 7 -5.69 -16.82 0.80
N PHE A 8 -5.87 -17.12 2.08
CA PHE A 8 -5.33 -16.30 3.15
C PHE A 8 -3.80 -16.41 3.14
N ARG A 9 -3.13 -15.26 3.28
CA ARG A 9 -1.67 -15.16 3.38
C ARG A 9 -1.31 -14.24 4.53
N LYS A 10 -0.29 -14.62 5.29
CA LYS A 10 0.37 -13.74 6.26
C LYS A 10 1.08 -12.61 5.52
N VAL A 11 1.18 -11.43 6.13
CA VAL A 11 1.90 -10.27 5.57
C VAL A 11 3.31 -10.68 5.09
N GLU A 12 4.03 -11.51 5.86
CA GLU A 12 5.34 -12.06 5.48
C GLU A 12 5.30 -12.75 4.11
N SER A 13 4.48 -13.80 3.98
CA SER A 13 4.36 -14.60 2.75
C SER A 13 3.78 -13.81 1.56
N TYR A 14 2.91 -12.84 1.85
CA TYR A 14 2.29 -12.00 0.84
C TYR A 14 3.31 -11.05 0.20
N LEU A 15 4.13 -10.37 1.01
CA LEU A 15 5.07 -9.34 0.53
C LEU A 15 6.41 -9.91 0.06
N GLN A 16 6.87 -11.03 0.61
CA GLN A 16 8.21 -11.56 0.31
C GLN A 16 8.33 -12.22 -1.07
N GLU A 17 7.25 -12.84 -1.56
CA GLU A 17 7.31 -13.71 -2.75
C GLU A 17 7.40 -12.95 -4.07
N ASP A 18 6.87 -11.74 -4.13
CA ASP A 18 6.58 -11.05 -5.39
C ASP A 18 7.11 -9.60 -5.42
N ILE A 19 7.14 -9.03 -6.63
CA ILE A 19 7.31 -7.59 -6.85
C ILE A 19 5.97 -7.06 -7.35
N PHE A 20 5.45 -6.04 -6.67
CA PHE A 20 4.12 -5.49 -6.94
C PHE A 20 4.20 -4.13 -7.64
N TYR A 21 3.20 -3.87 -8.47
CA TYR A 21 3.05 -2.62 -9.21
C TYR A 21 1.65 -2.06 -9.00
N ILE A 22 1.54 -0.78 -8.66
CA ILE A 22 0.27 -0.08 -8.65
C ILE A 22 0.10 0.58 -10.02
N PRO A 23 -0.98 0.25 -10.78
CA PRO A 23 -1.20 0.84 -12.10
C PRO A 23 -1.31 2.37 -12.07
N GLU A 24 -0.90 3.05 -13.14
CA GLU A 24 -0.90 4.53 -13.19
C GLU A 24 -2.28 5.17 -13.07
N TYR A 25 -3.34 4.46 -13.45
CA TYR A 25 -4.73 4.93 -13.37
C TYR A 25 -5.33 4.82 -11.97
N GLN A 26 -4.60 4.27 -11.01
CA GLN A 26 -5.01 4.25 -9.63
C GLN A 26 -4.77 5.60 -8.96
N ARG A 27 -5.61 5.93 -7.97
CA ARG A 27 -5.43 7.15 -7.19
C ARG A 27 -4.14 7.07 -6.35
N GLY A 28 -3.58 8.24 -6.04
CA GLY A 28 -2.43 8.33 -5.13
C GLY A 28 -2.77 7.90 -3.70
N TYR A 29 -1.77 7.87 -2.84
CA TYR A 29 -1.95 7.59 -1.41
C TYR A 29 -2.93 8.59 -0.76
N SER A 30 -3.82 8.07 0.07
CA SER A 30 -5.02 8.76 0.53
C SER A 30 -5.44 8.38 1.94
N TRP A 31 -4.76 7.43 2.60
CA TRP A 31 -5.04 7.14 4.00
C TRP A 31 -4.67 8.34 4.88
N GLU A 32 -5.55 8.61 5.82
CA GLU A 32 -5.48 9.66 6.83
C GLU A 32 -5.32 9.04 8.21
N GLU A 33 -5.03 9.86 9.21
CA GLU A 33 -4.68 9.44 10.58
C GLU A 33 -5.62 8.37 11.15
N SER A 34 -6.95 8.54 11.03
CA SER A 34 -7.92 7.53 11.50
C SER A 34 -7.67 6.10 10.99
N GLN A 35 -7.27 5.93 9.72
CA GLN A 35 -7.01 4.59 9.16
C GLN A 35 -5.64 4.05 9.55
N LEU A 36 -4.70 4.94 9.89
CA LEU A 36 -3.40 4.56 10.43
C LEU A 36 -3.55 4.11 11.88
N ASP A 37 -4.39 4.80 12.63
CA ASP A 37 -4.77 4.50 14.01
C ASP A 37 -5.48 3.15 14.07
N ASP A 38 -6.53 2.92 13.26
CA ASP A 38 -7.20 1.61 13.15
C ASP A 38 -6.18 0.47 12.95
N LEU A 39 -5.25 0.61 11.97
CA LEU A 39 -4.23 -0.40 11.68
C LEU A 39 -3.26 -0.61 12.85
N TRP A 40 -2.91 0.46 13.57
CA TRP A 40 -2.02 0.40 14.71
C TRP A 40 -2.70 -0.25 15.92
N GLU A 41 -3.95 0.12 16.22
CA GLU A 41 -4.75 -0.50 17.28
C GLU A 41 -4.94 -2.00 17.02
N ASP A 42 -5.25 -2.39 15.77
CA ASP A 42 -5.34 -3.80 15.37
C ASP A 42 -4.02 -4.55 15.66
N LEU A 43 -2.87 -3.90 15.42
CA LEU A 43 -1.55 -4.46 15.68
C LEU A 43 -1.24 -4.56 17.19
N ILE A 44 -1.63 -3.57 17.97
CA ILE A 44 -1.46 -3.60 19.42
C ILE A 44 -2.39 -4.65 20.04
N GLN A 45 -3.59 -4.83 19.50
CA GLN A 45 -4.52 -5.85 19.97
C GLN A 45 -3.98 -7.25 19.74
N ILE A 46 -3.55 -7.59 18.52
CA ILE A 46 -2.99 -8.91 18.21
C ILE A 46 -1.71 -9.19 19.01
N TYR A 47 -0.89 -8.17 19.29
CA TYR A 47 0.33 -8.32 20.07
C TYR A 47 0.07 -8.59 21.56
N ASN A 48 -0.99 -8.01 22.13
CA ASN A 48 -1.29 -8.14 23.56
C ASN A 48 -2.18 -9.34 23.91
N ASP A 49 -2.89 -9.90 22.93
CA ASP A 49 -3.86 -10.97 23.13
C ASP A 49 -3.42 -12.27 22.46
N ASP A 50 -2.76 -13.13 23.24
CA ASP A 50 -2.28 -14.45 22.82
C ASP A 50 -3.41 -15.38 22.33
N ASP A 51 -4.69 -15.08 22.64
CA ASP A 51 -5.84 -15.87 22.16
C ASP A 51 -6.24 -15.53 20.71
N ILE A 52 -5.77 -14.39 20.16
CA ILE A 52 -6.05 -14.01 18.78
C ILE A 52 -4.98 -14.60 17.86
N GLU A 53 -5.32 -15.66 17.14
CA GLU A 53 -4.37 -16.34 16.24
C GLU A 53 -3.98 -15.50 15.00
N SER A 54 -4.91 -14.66 14.53
CA SER A 54 -4.67 -13.79 13.37
C SER A 54 -5.69 -12.66 13.27
N HIS A 55 -5.26 -11.54 12.69
CA HIS A 55 -6.12 -10.40 12.37
C HIS A 55 -6.24 -10.22 10.85
N PHE A 56 -7.49 -10.07 10.37
CA PHE A 56 -7.77 -9.95 8.93
C PHE A 56 -7.77 -8.50 8.45
N LEU A 57 -6.73 -8.12 7.71
CA LEU A 57 -6.58 -6.75 7.20
C LEU A 57 -7.49 -6.44 6.00
N GLY A 58 -8.05 -7.46 5.34
CA GLY A 58 -8.83 -7.32 4.12
C GLY A 58 -8.24 -8.05 2.92
N GLN A 59 -8.78 -7.75 1.74
CA GLN A 59 -8.38 -8.40 0.49
C GLN A 59 -7.30 -7.63 -0.27
N ILE A 60 -6.47 -8.35 -1.00
CA ILE A 60 -5.56 -7.82 -2.01
C ILE A 60 -5.88 -8.51 -3.33
N VAL A 61 -6.31 -7.74 -4.33
CA VAL A 61 -6.64 -8.27 -5.66
C VAL A 61 -5.52 -7.95 -6.62
N ILE A 62 -4.95 -9.00 -7.20
CA ILE A 62 -3.79 -8.95 -8.07
C ILE A 62 -4.16 -9.39 -9.48
N HIS A 63 -3.80 -8.57 -10.46
CA HIS A 63 -3.77 -8.96 -11.86
C HIS A 63 -2.34 -9.31 -12.28
N LYS A 64 -2.11 -10.55 -12.69
CA LYS A 64 -0.83 -11.01 -13.23
C LYS A 64 -0.84 -10.93 -14.75
N ASN A 65 0.00 -10.06 -15.30
CA ASN A 65 0.11 -9.93 -16.75
C ASN A 65 0.90 -11.12 -17.33
N SER A 66 0.17 -12.13 -17.80
CA SER A 66 0.74 -13.36 -18.38
C SER A 66 1.39 -13.16 -19.76
N LYS A 67 1.20 -12.01 -20.42
CA LYS A 67 1.59 -11.81 -21.83
C LYS A 67 2.83 -10.95 -22.04
N GLU A 68 3.13 -9.99 -21.17
CA GLU A 68 4.23 -9.03 -21.42
C GLU A 68 5.44 -9.22 -20.49
N ASP A 69 5.23 -9.33 -19.17
CA ASP A 69 6.34 -9.19 -18.20
C ASP A 69 6.19 -10.01 -16.90
N LYS A 70 5.13 -10.82 -16.78
CA LYS A 70 4.77 -11.55 -15.54
C LYS A 70 4.65 -10.64 -14.31
N LYS A 71 4.49 -9.32 -14.48
CA LYS A 71 4.30 -8.39 -13.37
C LYS A 71 2.97 -8.62 -12.70
N LYS A 72 2.96 -8.39 -11.39
CA LYS A 72 1.77 -8.47 -10.54
C LYS A 72 1.30 -7.07 -10.20
N TYR A 73 0.13 -6.71 -10.74
CA TYR A 73 -0.48 -5.41 -10.54
C TYR A 73 -1.51 -5.47 -9.43
N ILE A 74 -1.42 -4.60 -8.44
CA ILE A 74 -2.42 -4.46 -7.39
C ILE A 74 -3.60 -3.66 -7.95
N ILE A 75 -4.74 -4.33 -8.14
CA ILE A 75 -5.99 -3.72 -8.61
C ILE A 75 -6.83 -3.26 -7.42
N ASP A 76 -6.78 -3.98 -6.31
CA ASP A 76 -7.39 -3.62 -5.03
C ASP A 76 -6.44 -3.87 -3.85
N GLY A 77 -6.59 -3.09 -2.79
CA GLY A 77 -5.72 -3.16 -1.61
C GLY A 77 -4.46 -2.29 -1.69
N GLN A 78 -4.39 -1.41 -2.70
CA GLN A 78 -3.23 -0.54 -2.94
C GLN A 78 -2.80 0.29 -1.72
N GLN A 79 -3.76 0.87 -0.99
CA GLN A 79 -3.48 1.75 0.14
C GLN A 79 -2.91 0.94 1.29
N ARG A 80 -3.58 -0.17 1.63
CA ARG A 80 -3.15 -1.11 2.66
C ARG A 80 -1.73 -1.62 2.41
N THR A 81 -1.41 -2.07 1.19
CA THR A 81 -0.06 -2.54 0.87
C THR A 81 0.98 -1.44 1.06
N SER A 82 0.71 -0.23 0.56
CA SER A 82 1.61 0.91 0.75
C SER A 82 1.80 1.25 2.23
N THR A 83 0.72 1.28 3.02
CA THR A 83 0.76 1.58 4.46
C THR A 83 1.54 0.53 5.24
N ILE A 84 1.35 -0.76 4.96
CA ILE A 84 2.12 -1.83 5.60
C ILE A 84 3.62 -1.66 5.31
N ILE A 85 4.00 -1.31 4.08
CA ILE A 85 5.41 -1.06 3.75
C ILE A 85 5.95 0.20 4.45
N ILE A 86 5.15 1.24 4.61
CA ILE A 86 5.52 2.43 5.40
C ILE A 86 5.75 2.06 6.86
N LEU A 87 4.86 1.26 7.46
CA LEU A 87 5.00 0.77 8.83
C LEU A 87 6.25 -0.11 8.99
N LEU A 88 6.53 -0.99 8.03
CA LEU A 88 7.78 -1.78 8.01
C LEU A 88 9.03 -0.90 7.95
N ASP A 89 9.01 0.22 7.23
CA ASP A 89 10.12 1.18 7.25
C ASP A 89 10.26 1.90 8.60
N ALA A 90 9.16 2.20 9.27
CA ALA A 90 9.18 2.76 10.62
C ALA A 90 9.82 1.76 11.61
N PHE A 91 9.45 0.48 11.55
CA PHE A 91 10.12 -0.60 12.32
C PHE A 91 11.61 -0.69 11.97
N ARG A 92 11.96 -0.70 10.68
CA ARG A 92 13.35 -0.69 10.22
C ARG A 92 14.14 0.46 10.83
N SER A 93 13.56 1.66 10.85
CA SER A 93 14.19 2.86 11.41
C SER A 93 14.36 2.74 12.93
N ALA A 94 13.39 2.18 13.65
CA ALA A 94 13.46 1.95 15.09
C ALA A 94 14.54 0.91 15.47
N PHE A 95 14.62 -0.22 14.75
CA PHE A 95 15.66 -1.22 15.00
C PHE A 95 17.08 -0.68 14.82
N LYS A 96 17.31 0.22 13.85
CA LYS A 96 18.63 0.87 13.65
C LYS A 96 19.13 1.63 14.89
N THR A 97 18.24 2.04 15.80
CA THR A 97 18.62 2.78 17.02
C THR A 97 19.25 1.91 18.11
N PHE A 98 19.09 0.58 18.06
CA PHE A 98 19.60 -0.32 19.09
C PHE A 98 21.10 -0.62 18.96
N GLU A 99 21.74 -0.33 17.81
CA GLU A 99 23.17 -0.51 17.56
C GLU A 99 23.74 -1.91 17.93
N THR A 100 22.92 -2.97 17.83
CA THR A 100 23.32 -4.36 18.06
C THR A 100 23.37 -5.18 16.77
N GLN A 101 24.10 -6.30 16.80
CA GLN A 101 24.16 -7.23 15.67
C GLN A 101 22.79 -7.85 15.36
N ASP A 102 22.03 -8.22 16.39
CA ASP A 102 20.68 -8.77 16.22
C ASP A 102 19.72 -7.75 15.58
N ALA A 103 19.79 -6.48 15.99
CA ALA A 103 19.01 -5.42 15.37
C ALA A 103 19.40 -5.21 13.91
N GLN A 104 20.69 -5.27 13.58
CA GLN A 104 21.17 -5.17 12.21
C GLN A 104 20.64 -6.31 11.33
N TYR A 105 20.59 -7.55 11.83
CA TYR A 105 19.96 -8.66 11.11
C TYR A 105 18.48 -8.41 10.80
N VAL A 106 17.71 -7.90 11.77
CA VAL A 106 16.30 -7.55 11.55
C VAL A 106 16.15 -6.44 10.50
N VAL A 107 17.00 -5.41 10.55
CA VAL A 107 17.03 -4.32 9.57
C VAL A 107 17.29 -4.85 8.15
N ASP A 108 18.25 -5.76 8.00
CA ASP A 108 18.60 -6.36 6.71
C ASP A 108 17.49 -7.28 6.18
N ASP A 109 16.83 -8.04 7.07
CA ASP A 109 15.67 -8.86 6.73
C ASP A 109 14.50 -8.01 6.24
N ILE A 110 14.11 -6.96 6.99
CA ILE A 110 13.02 -6.06 6.58
C ILE A 110 13.32 -5.44 5.22
N THR A 111 14.56 -4.98 5.03
CA THR A 111 15.00 -4.33 3.80
C THR A 111 14.95 -5.28 2.61
N SER A 112 15.51 -6.49 2.73
CA SER A 112 15.62 -7.42 1.61
C SER A 112 14.31 -8.14 1.27
N LYS A 113 13.50 -8.47 2.28
CA LYS A 113 12.27 -9.23 2.12
C LYS A 113 11.09 -8.36 1.69
N PHE A 114 10.92 -7.16 2.24
CA PHE A 114 9.66 -6.41 2.11
C PHE A 114 9.77 -5.06 1.42
N ILE A 115 10.82 -4.29 1.71
CA ILE A 115 10.93 -2.90 1.23
C ILE A 115 11.66 -2.84 -0.11
N GLY A 116 12.77 -3.55 -0.21
CA GLY A 116 13.72 -3.41 -1.30
C GLY A 116 14.86 -2.43 -0.98
N ARG A 117 15.83 -2.36 -1.90
CA ARG A 117 16.97 -1.45 -1.82
C ARG A 117 17.03 -0.58 -3.06
N PHE A 118 17.20 0.72 -2.88
CA PHE A 118 17.42 1.65 -3.98
C PHE A 118 18.61 2.57 -3.71
N SER A 119 19.49 2.68 -4.71
CA SER A 119 20.63 3.58 -4.76
C SER A 119 21.01 3.87 -6.22
N SER A 120 22.10 4.61 -6.46
CA SER A 120 22.64 4.83 -7.80
C SER A 120 23.11 3.54 -8.50
N THR A 121 23.36 2.46 -7.75
CA THR A 121 23.89 1.19 -8.26
C THR A 121 22.95 0.00 -8.04
N ILE A 122 21.91 0.15 -7.21
CA ILE A 122 21.00 -0.93 -6.82
C ILE A 122 19.56 -0.49 -7.07
N ASN A 123 18.77 -1.35 -7.71
CA ASN A 123 17.34 -1.15 -7.93
C ASN A 123 16.57 -2.45 -7.68
N GLU A 124 16.26 -2.69 -6.40
CA GLU A 124 15.59 -3.91 -5.90
C GLU A 124 14.27 -3.55 -5.22
N LEU A 125 13.51 -2.60 -5.79
CA LEU A 125 12.22 -2.18 -5.24
C LEU A 125 11.23 -3.35 -5.21
N ARG A 126 10.49 -3.48 -4.10
CA ARG A 126 9.44 -4.51 -3.93
C ARG A 126 8.04 -4.02 -4.27
N LEU A 127 7.79 -2.72 -4.12
CA LEU A 127 6.56 -2.06 -4.54
C LEU A 127 6.89 -0.88 -5.45
N HIS A 128 6.22 -0.80 -6.60
CA HIS A 128 6.27 0.36 -7.48
C HIS A 128 4.93 1.07 -7.46
N LEU A 129 4.87 2.28 -6.89
CA LEU A 129 3.67 3.12 -6.95
C LEU A 129 3.49 3.75 -8.34
N GLY A 130 2.28 4.24 -8.61
CA GLY A 130 1.98 5.06 -9.80
C GLY A 130 2.75 6.39 -9.81
N LYS A 131 2.79 7.04 -10.97
CA LYS A 131 3.63 8.22 -11.27
C LYS A 131 3.60 9.33 -10.23
N SER A 132 2.46 9.56 -9.58
CA SER A 132 2.32 10.67 -8.61
C SER A 132 3.16 10.49 -7.36
N ASP A 133 3.30 9.25 -6.89
CA ASP A 133 3.93 8.96 -5.59
C ASP A 133 5.25 8.19 -5.74
N HIS A 134 5.55 7.69 -6.94
CA HIS A 134 6.68 6.80 -7.21
C HIS A 134 8.02 7.32 -6.68
N ASP A 135 8.41 8.54 -7.06
CA ASP A 135 9.71 9.09 -6.70
C ASP A 135 9.84 9.32 -5.20
N LEU A 136 8.83 9.93 -4.57
CA LEU A 136 8.86 10.21 -3.14
C LEU A 136 8.84 8.92 -2.33
N PHE A 137 8.00 7.94 -2.68
CA PHE A 137 7.95 6.68 -1.96
C PHE A 137 9.27 5.90 -2.11
N ARG A 138 9.82 5.85 -3.32
CA ARG A 138 11.14 5.25 -3.58
C ARG A 138 12.23 5.90 -2.73
N ASP A 139 12.31 7.23 -2.77
CA ASP A 139 13.43 7.98 -2.18
C ASP A 139 13.30 8.16 -0.66
N PHE A 140 12.08 8.15 -0.12
CA PHE A 140 11.81 8.34 1.30
C PHE A 140 11.64 7.04 2.09
N ILE A 141 11.01 6.01 1.49
CA ILE A 141 10.70 4.73 2.15
C ILE A 141 11.69 3.63 1.73
N GLN A 142 12.00 3.52 0.42
CA GLN A 142 12.76 2.37 -0.12
C GLN A 142 14.26 2.63 -0.33
N SER A 143 14.70 3.87 -0.19
CA SER A 143 16.12 4.26 -0.31
C SER A 143 16.92 3.91 0.94
N SER A 144 18.19 3.52 0.75
CA SER A 144 19.16 3.42 1.85
C SER A 144 19.60 4.80 2.38
N GLU A 145 19.52 5.82 1.53
CA GLU A 145 19.86 7.21 1.84
C GLU A 145 18.56 8.02 1.86
N LYS A 146 18.08 8.41 3.06
CA LYS A 146 16.86 9.21 3.16
C LYS A 146 17.09 10.57 2.50
N MET A 147 16.34 10.86 1.44
CA MET A 147 16.44 12.13 0.75
C MET A 147 15.92 13.27 1.64
N THR A 148 16.68 14.36 1.75
CA THR A 148 16.16 15.61 2.31
C THR A 148 15.15 16.18 1.33
N ILE A 149 13.89 16.32 1.74
CA ILE A 149 12.83 16.91 0.93
C ILE A 149 13.13 18.42 0.76
N ASN A 150 13.92 18.77 -0.25
CA ASN A 150 14.32 20.14 -0.52
C ASN A 150 13.30 20.86 -1.40
N ASN A 151 12.69 21.94 -0.90
CA ASN A 151 11.97 23.02 -1.62
C ASN A 151 10.99 22.65 -2.77
N LYS A 152 10.65 21.37 -2.95
CA LYS A 152 9.67 20.91 -3.93
C LYS A 152 8.27 21.04 -3.33
N LYS A 153 7.34 21.62 -4.09
CA LYS A 153 5.92 21.59 -3.72
C LYS A 153 5.43 20.15 -3.80
N LEU A 154 5.09 19.57 -2.65
CA LEU A 154 4.54 18.24 -2.53
C LEU A 154 3.06 18.22 -2.94
N THR A 155 2.63 17.11 -3.52
CA THR A 155 1.22 16.78 -3.73
C THR A 155 0.55 16.35 -2.42
N LYS A 156 -0.79 16.34 -2.38
CA LYS A 156 -1.54 15.88 -1.19
C LYS A 156 -1.19 14.42 -0.82
N SER A 157 -1.02 13.55 -1.81
CA SER A 157 -0.67 12.14 -1.57
C SER A 157 0.75 11.98 -1.03
N GLU A 158 1.73 12.72 -1.57
CA GLU A 158 3.09 12.75 -1.05
C GLU A 158 3.14 13.24 0.40
N ILE A 159 2.34 14.25 0.77
CA ILE A 159 2.22 14.73 2.15
C ILE A 159 1.67 13.61 3.05
N ARG A 160 0.60 12.94 2.64
CA ARG A 160 0.01 11.83 3.40
C ARG A 160 0.97 10.66 3.61
N ILE A 161 1.85 10.35 2.66
CA ILE A 161 2.89 9.33 2.83
C ILE A 161 3.86 9.72 3.96
N ILE A 162 4.30 10.99 3.98
CA ILE A 162 5.19 11.51 5.02
C ILE A 162 4.50 11.51 6.38
N GLU A 163 3.24 11.94 6.44
CA GLU A 163 2.43 11.93 7.65
C GLU A 163 2.25 10.51 8.17
N ALA A 164 1.96 9.53 7.31
CA ALA A 164 1.85 8.13 7.69
C ALA A 164 3.16 7.56 8.26
N HIS A 165 4.30 7.84 7.62
CA HIS A 165 5.59 7.42 8.18
C HIS A 165 5.84 8.08 9.54
N LYS A 166 5.57 9.38 9.68
CA LYS A 166 5.74 10.11 10.96
C LYS A 166 4.84 9.53 12.05
N PHE A 167 3.58 9.25 11.74
CA PHE A 167 2.62 8.63 12.65
C PHE A 167 3.19 7.33 13.22
N PHE A 168 3.51 6.35 12.36
CA PHE A 168 4.04 5.07 12.84
C PHE A 168 5.40 5.18 13.52
N THR A 169 6.23 6.13 13.10
CA THR A 169 7.49 6.41 13.80
C THR A 169 7.21 6.86 15.24
N ASN A 170 6.26 7.77 15.44
CA ASN A 170 5.90 8.24 16.78
C ASN A 170 5.29 7.11 17.62
N GLU A 171 4.34 6.37 17.06
CA GLU A 171 3.68 5.25 17.74
C GLU A 171 4.67 4.16 18.18
N ILE A 172 5.62 3.79 17.31
CA ILE A 172 6.68 2.85 17.68
C ILE A 172 7.59 3.41 18.78
N HIS A 173 7.94 4.70 18.73
CA HIS A 173 8.74 5.32 19.81
C HIS A 173 7.98 5.32 21.14
N ASN A 174 6.70 5.70 21.13
CA ASN A 174 5.84 5.66 22.31
C ASN A 174 5.78 4.24 22.90
N PHE A 175 5.51 3.24 22.05
CA PHE A 175 5.52 1.84 22.45
C PHE A 175 6.84 1.43 23.10
N ILE A 176 7.99 1.78 22.49
CA ILE A 176 9.33 1.47 23.01
C ILE A 176 9.59 2.17 24.35
N ASP A 177 9.15 3.41 24.51
CA ASP A 177 9.39 4.20 25.73
C ASP A 177 8.60 3.70 26.94
N GLU A 178 7.46 3.06 26.70
CA GLU A 178 6.68 2.38 27.72
C GLU A 178 7.28 1.03 28.16
N GLN A 179 8.21 0.45 27.39
CA GLN A 179 8.82 -0.84 27.73
C GLN A 179 9.96 -0.70 28.75
N PRO A 180 10.18 -1.72 29.61
CA PRO A 180 11.38 -1.83 30.44
C PRO A 180 12.66 -1.75 29.60
N LYS A 181 13.69 -1.04 30.08
CA LYS A 181 14.93 -0.76 29.32
C LYS A 181 15.58 -2.01 28.73
N ASP A 182 15.60 -3.11 29.47
CA ASP A 182 16.17 -4.40 29.06
C ASP A 182 15.24 -5.22 28.15
N LYS A 183 13.98 -4.80 27.99
CA LYS A 183 12.95 -5.46 27.17
C LYS A 183 12.59 -4.69 25.91
N LYS A 184 13.04 -3.45 25.74
CA LYS A 184 12.77 -2.61 24.56
C LYS A 184 12.97 -3.34 23.23
N PHE A 185 14.13 -3.99 23.05
CA PHE A 185 14.45 -4.70 21.80
C PHE A 185 13.55 -5.91 21.58
N ILE A 186 13.38 -6.77 22.60
CA ILE A 186 12.63 -8.02 22.45
C ILE A 186 11.14 -7.76 22.25
N ASN A 187 10.56 -6.79 22.95
CA ASN A 187 9.15 -6.43 22.81
C ASN A 187 8.89 -5.76 21.46
N LEU A 188 9.80 -4.89 20.98
CA LEU A 188 9.71 -4.34 19.62
C LEU A 188 9.80 -5.45 18.56
N LYS A 189 10.69 -6.43 18.76
CA LYS A 189 10.80 -7.59 17.88
C LYS A 189 9.53 -8.42 17.85
N SER A 190 8.92 -8.68 19.01
CA SER A 190 7.65 -9.39 19.11
C SER A 190 6.51 -8.63 18.43
N LEU A 191 6.38 -7.32 18.63
CA LEU A 191 5.39 -6.50 17.93
C LEU A 191 5.57 -6.53 16.40
N TYR A 192 6.81 -6.45 15.93
CA TYR A 192 7.13 -6.62 14.51
C TYR A 192 6.76 -8.03 14.01
N GLU A 193 7.04 -9.07 14.78
CA GLU A 193 6.67 -10.46 14.43
C GLU A 193 5.15 -10.62 14.33
N SER A 194 4.36 -10.00 15.21
CA SER A 194 2.90 -9.97 15.11
C SER A 194 2.42 -9.34 13.78
N LEU A 195 3.01 -8.21 13.39
CA LEU A 195 2.71 -7.58 12.09
C LEU A 195 2.95 -8.53 10.91
N ILE A 196 4.06 -9.27 10.90
CA ILE A 196 4.40 -10.07 9.72
C ILE A 196 3.77 -11.47 9.74
N ARG A 197 3.42 -12.02 10.91
CA ARG A 197 2.99 -13.42 11.06
C ARG A 197 1.55 -13.62 11.47
N GLU A 198 0.93 -12.66 12.14
CA GLU A 198 -0.44 -12.78 12.65
C GLU A 198 -1.41 -11.90 11.86
N MET A 199 -0.93 -10.85 11.22
CA MET A 199 -1.73 -10.12 10.23
C MET A 199 -1.87 -10.91 8.92
N VAL A 200 -3.11 -11.11 8.48
CA VAL A 200 -3.44 -11.88 7.27
C VAL A 200 -4.29 -11.09 6.29
N VAL A 201 -4.05 -11.34 5.00
CA VAL A 201 -4.83 -10.80 3.88
C VAL A 201 -5.45 -11.93 3.06
N MET A 202 -6.60 -11.65 2.45
CA MET A 202 -7.18 -12.53 1.43
C MET A 202 -6.52 -12.18 0.09
N TYR A 203 -5.59 -13.01 -0.35
CA TYR A 203 -4.84 -12.81 -1.58
C TYR A 203 -5.59 -13.45 -2.75
N VAL A 204 -6.00 -12.64 -3.72
CA VAL A 204 -6.72 -13.09 -4.92
C VAL A 204 -5.91 -12.71 -6.15
N GLU A 205 -5.41 -13.68 -6.90
CA GLU A 205 -4.65 -13.50 -8.13
C GLU A 205 -5.45 -13.98 -9.34
N THR A 206 -5.49 -13.17 -10.39
CA THR A 206 -6.12 -13.50 -11.69
C THR A 206 -5.21 -13.08 -12.84
N ASP A 207 -5.27 -13.79 -13.97
CA ASP A 207 -4.58 -13.44 -15.23
C ASP A 207 -5.50 -12.74 -16.22
N ASP A 208 -6.76 -12.52 -15.86
CA ASP A 208 -7.71 -11.70 -16.59
C ASP A 208 -7.99 -10.40 -15.82
N ILE A 209 -7.61 -9.28 -16.43
CA ILE A 209 -7.83 -7.94 -15.87
C ILE A 209 -9.31 -7.62 -15.70
N ASN A 210 -10.21 -8.14 -16.56
CA ASN A 210 -11.65 -7.91 -16.42
C ASN A 210 -12.19 -8.62 -15.19
N GLU A 211 -11.70 -9.84 -14.92
CA GLU A 211 -12.06 -10.58 -13.71
C GLU A 211 -11.59 -9.82 -12.47
N ALA A 212 -10.39 -9.23 -12.50
CA ALA A 212 -9.90 -8.39 -11.40
C ALA A 212 -10.83 -7.20 -11.12
N PHE A 213 -11.33 -6.54 -12.17
CA PHE A 213 -12.30 -5.45 -12.01
C PHE A 213 -13.67 -5.93 -11.50
N ILE A 214 -14.13 -7.11 -11.92
CA ILE A 214 -15.38 -7.69 -11.40
C ILE A 214 -15.25 -8.02 -9.91
N ILE A 215 -14.14 -8.65 -9.51
CA ILE A 215 -13.82 -8.95 -8.11
C ILE A 215 -13.80 -7.65 -7.30
N PHE A 216 -13.13 -6.61 -7.81
CA PHE A 216 -13.14 -5.28 -7.20
C PHE A 216 -14.55 -4.70 -7.05
N GLU A 217 -15.36 -4.67 -8.11
CA GLU A 217 -16.72 -4.12 -8.08
C GLU A 217 -17.62 -4.88 -7.10
N THR A 218 -17.58 -6.21 -7.14
CA THR A 218 -18.47 -7.06 -6.34
C THR A 218 -18.18 -7.03 -4.85
N LEU A 219 -16.91 -6.92 -4.47
CA LEU A 219 -16.49 -6.87 -3.07
C LEU A 219 -16.77 -5.50 -2.46
N ASN A 220 -16.52 -4.43 -3.22
CA ASN A 220 -16.83 -3.08 -2.76
C ASN A 220 -18.34 -2.76 -2.78
N ALA A 221 -19.15 -3.40 -3.64
CA ALA A 221 -20.61 -3.25 -3.60
C ALA A 221 -21.25 -3.78 -2.30
N ARG A 222 -20.51 -4.54 -1.49
CA ARG A 222 -20.97 -5.10 -0.21
C ARG A 222 -20.31 -4.45 1.01
N GLY A 223 -19.41 -3.47 0.83
CA GLY A 223 -18.62 -2.81 1.88
C GLY A 223 -18.45 -1.30 1.66
N LYS A 224 -17.61 -0.64 2.49
CA LYS A 224 -17.38 0.83 2.62
C LYS A 224 -17.41 1.59 1.28
N GLU A 225 -18.08 2.75 1.25
CA GLU A 225 -18.31 3.54 0.02
C GLU A 225 -17.01 3.93 -0.70
N LEU A 226 -16.86 3.46 -1.94
CA LEU A 226 -15.82 3.93 -2.85
C LEU A 226 -16.09 5.36 -3.31
N GLU A 227 -15.02 6.05 -3.69
CA GLU A 227 -15.12 7.28 -4.45
C GLU A 227 -15.91 7.05 -5.76
N THR A 228 -16.84 7.94 -6.10
CA THR A 228 -17.66 7.82 -7.33
C THR A 228 -16.79 7.75 -8.59
N SER A 229 -15.61 8.38 -8.58
CA SER A 229 -14.65 8.29 -9.68
C SER A 229 -14.10 6.88 -9.88
N ASP A 230 -13.84 6.13 -8.80
CA ASP A 230 -13.31 4.77 -8.86
C ASP A 230 -14.35 3.78 -9.39
N LEU A 231 -15.62 3.93 -9.00
CA LEU A 231 -16.71 3.11 -9.57
C LEU A 231 -16.87 3.35 -11.08
N LEU A 232 -16.87 4.62 -11.51
CA LEU A 232 -16.98 4.96 -12.93
C LEU A 232 -15.78 4.44 -13.72
N LYS A 233 -14.57 4.60 -13.17
CA LYS A 233 -13.32 4.10 -13.76
C LYS A 233 -13.39 2.61 -14.04
N ASN A 234 -13.71 1.81 -13.03
CA ASN A 234 -13.77 0.37 -13.16
C ASN A 234 -14.84 -0.07 -14.17
N HIS A 235 -16.00 0.56 -14.14
CA HIS A 235 -17.04 0.29 -15.13
C HIS A 235 -16.56 0.57 -16.56
N VAL A 236 -15.95 1.74 -16.80
CA VAL A 236 -15.43 2.16 -18.11
C VAL A 236 -14.29 1.24 -18.58
N PHE A 237 -13.41 0.81 -17.67
CA PHE A 237 -12.30 -0.09 -18.01
C PHE A 237 -12.82 -1.48 -18.37
N ARG A 238 -13.81 -1.99 -17.64
CA ARG A 238 -14.43 -3.29 -17.92
C ARG A 238 -15.13 -3.33 -19.29
N ILE A 239 -15.88 -2.28 -19.65
CA ILE A 239 -16.52 -2.22 -20.98
C ILE A 239 -15.52 -1.94 -22.12
N GLY A 240 -14.30 -1.55 -21.79
CA GLY A 240 -13.29 -1.13 -22.75
C GLY A 240 -12.77 -2.23 -23.67
N GLY A 241 -12.84 -3.50 -23.23
CA GLY A 241 -12.48 -4.67 -24.04
C GLY A 241 -11.13 -4.51 -24.75
N PRO A 242 -11.06 -4.68 -26.09
CA PRO A 242 -9.81 -4.55 -26.85
C PRO A 242 -9.16 -3.15 -26.80
N LYS A 243 -9.92 -2.11 -26.45
CA LYS A 243 -9.45 -0.71 -26.38
C LYS A 243 -9.04 -0.29 -24.97
N ILE A 244 -8.96 -1.22 -24.03
CA ILE A 244 -8.67 -0.91 -22.62
C ILE A 244 -7.40 -0.06 -22.44
N ASN A 245 -6.33 -0.33 -23.19
CA ASN A 245 -5.09 0.44 -23.10
C ASN A 245 -5.28 1.91 -23.56
N GLU A 246 -6.07 2.12 -24.63
CA GLU A 246 -6.41 3.47 -25.11
C GLU A 246 -7.26 4.21 -24.09
N ILE A 247 -8.25 3.52 -23.52
CA ILE A 247 -9.16 4.06 -22.51
C ILE A 247 -8.42 4.43 -21.23
N GLN A 248 -7.50 3.58 -20.75
CA GLN A 248 -6.64 3.88 -19.60
C GLN A 248 -5.78 5.12 -19.86
N LYS A 249 -5.21 5.25 -21.07
CA LYS A 249 -4.43 6.43 -21.45
C LYS A 249 -5.28 7.71 -21.49
N GLN A 250 -6.49 7.63 -22.03
CA GLN A 250 -7.43 8.76 -22.05
C GLN A 250 -7.89 9.14 -20.65
N TRP A 251 -8.17 8.14 -19.81
CA TRP A 251 -8.51 8.34 -18.40
C TRP A 251 -7.38 9.08 -17.66
N ASN A 252 -6.14 8.61 -17.79
CA ASN A 252 -4.99 9.28 -17.15
C ASN A 252 -4.84 10.72 -17.63
N THR A 253 -4.95 10.96 -18.94
CA THR A 253 -4.92 12.32 -19.51
C THR A 253 -6.03 13.21 -18.94
N MET A 254 -7.22 12.66 -18.75
CA MET A 254 -8.34 13.38 -18.14
C MET A 254 -8.06 13.74 -16.68
N ILE A 255 -7.54 12.81 -15.89
CA ILE A 255 -7.17 13.03 -14.48
C ILE A 255 -6.06 14.09 -14.37
N ASP A 256 -5.04 14.03 -15.23
CA ASP A 256 -3.97 15.03 -15.28
C ASP A 256 -4.52 16.43 -15.58
N ASN A 257 -5.51 16.55 -16.47
CA ASN A 257 -6.13 17.83 -16.83
C ASN A 257 -7.05 18.41 -15.74
N ILE A 258 -7.74 17.55 -14.97
CA ILE A 258 -8.63 17.98 -13.87
C ILE A 258 -7.82 18.49 -12.67
N GLY A 259 -6.53 18.14 -12.61
CA GLY A 259 -5.69 18.32 -11.44
C GLY A 259 -5.83 17.10 -10.53
N LYS A 260 -4.68 16.61 -10.04
CA LYS A 260 -4.54 15.32 -9.33
C LYS A 260 -5.41 15.18 -8.07
N ASP A 261 -5.93 16.29 -7.54
CA ASP A 261 -6.39 16.32 -6.17
C ASP A 261 -7.87 15.91 -5.99
N GLU A 262 -8.80 16.08 -6.95
CA GLU A 262 -10.23 15.77 -6.69
C GLU A 262 -11.06 15.28 -7.92
N PRO A 263 -10.75 14.13 -8.55
CA PRO A 263 -11.53 13.59 -9.67
C PRO A 263 -13.01 13.31 -9.32
N THR A 264 -13.26 12.82 -8.11
CA THR A 264 -14.61 12.48 -7.61
C THR A 264 -15.48 13.71 -7.48
N LYS A 265 -14.92 14.82 -6.98
CA LYS A 265 -15.65 16.07 -6.86
C LYS A 265 -16.04 16.61 -8.23
N PHE A 266 -15.10 16.65 -9.17
CA PHE A 266 -15.38 17.09 -10.54
C PHE A 266 -16.51 16.27 -11.20
N ILE A 267 -16.46 14.94 -11.09
CA ILE A 267 -17.48 14.04 -11.65
C ILE A 267 -18.84 14.26 -10.96
N THR A 268 -18.85 14.44 -9.64
CA THR A 268 -20.09 14.60 -8.86
C THR A 268 -20.73 15.97 -9.12
N GLU A 269 -19.96 17.04 -9.15
CA GLU A 269 -20.43 18.40 -9.48
C GLU A 269 -20.99 18.45 -10.90
N ARG A 270 -20.29 17.86 -11.87
CA ARG A 270 -20.75 17.83 -13.27
C ARG A 270 -22.01 16.98 -13.47
N ARG A 271 -22.17 15.90 -12.70
CA ARG A 271 -23.43 15.12 -12.65
C ARG A 271 -24.59 15.96 -12.12
N GLN A 272 -24.37 16.81 -11.12
CA GLN A 272 -25.41 17.71 -10.61
C GLN A 272 -25.77 18.77 -11.64
N THR A 273 -24.80 19.36 -12.34
CA THR A 273 -25.04 20.34 -13.41
C THR A 273 -25.81 19.74 -14.60
N LEU A 274 -25.57 18.47 -14.94
CA LEU A 274 -26.28 17.78 -16.02
C LEU A 274 -27.71 17.36 -15.64
N LYS A 275 -28.02 17.21 -14.35
CA LYS A 275 -29.39 16.94 -13.86
C LYS A 275 -30.26 18.20 -13.74
N SER A 276 -29.65 19.39 -13.78
CA SER A 276 -30.33 20.69 -13.75
C SER A 276 -30.72 21.23 -15.13
N PHE A 277 -30.57 20.42 -16.18
CA PHE A 277 -31.11 20.63 -17.53
C PHE A 277 -32.19 19.57 -17.82
#